data_AF-A0A6I2IN45-F1
#
_entry.id   AF-A0A6I2IN45-F1
#
_cell.length_a   1.000
_cell.length_b   1.000
_cell.length_c   1.000
_cell.angle_alpha   90.00
_cell.angle_beta   90.00
_cell.angle_gamma   90.00
#
_symmetry.space_group_name_H-M   'P 1'
#
loop_
_entity.id
_entity.type
_entity.pdbx_description
1 polymer ?
#
loop_
_entity_poly.entity_id
_entity_poly.type
_entity_poly.pdbx_seq_one_letter_code
_entity_poly.pdbx_strand_id
1 'polypeptide(L)'
;MDRDDAAKIIQKNWNNFATTRKQDSEMCRKIAGQIGRKITDYADFQRSLYANKVIVQANGTEHCPMIGHSAFIATQRYVSLNMSRMEYISSHHLKNLSKYETAKNGIPIRSFIQYNVTVKEDTELHGKISHLIDVGRIFVLDEPYANNFWMAFRLEFIRFKHRPFAYGLHYNCNTFVACVLQRVLQLTESPRV
;
A
#
# COMPACT_ATOMS: atom_id res chain seq x y z
N MET A 1 29.56 -24.80 13.50
CA MET A 1 29.33 -23.54 12.76
C MET A 1 29.95 -22.45 13.60
N ASP A 2 30.96 -21.77 13.06
CA ASP A 2 31.63 -20.68 13.76
C ASP A 2 30.66 -19.50 13.94
N ARG A 3 30.83 -18.70 15.00
CA ARG A 3 30.00 -17.51 15.27
C ARG A 3 30.07 -16.51 14.11
N ASP A 4 31.22 -16.42 13.44
CA ASP A 4 31.44 -15.55 12.29
C ASP A 4 30.67 -16.02 11.05
N ASP A 5 30.49 -17.34 10.86
CA ASP A 5 29.68 -17.88 9.77
C ASP A 5 28.20 -17.61 10.00
N ALA A 6 27.72 -17.77 11.23
CA ALA A 6 26.34 -17.44 11.59
C ALA A 6 26.05 -15.93 11.41
N ALA A 7 26.98 -15.06 11.82
CA ALA A 7 26.85 -13.62 11.64
C ALA A 7 26.76 -13.22 10.17
N LYS A 8 27.61 -13.79 9.30
CA LYS A 8 27.57 -13.57 7.84
C LYS A 8 26.25 -14.00 7.22
N ILE A 9 25.70 -15.14 7.64
CA ILE A 9 24.40 -15.62 7.15
C ILE A 9 23.28 -14.64 7.54
N ILE A 10 23.27 -14.17 8.79
CA ILE A 10 22.28 -13.19 9.27
C ILE A 10 22.37 -11.89 8.46
N GLN A 11 23.58 -11.35 8.29
CA GLN A 11 23.81 -10.13 7.52
C GLN A 11 23.39 -10.27 6.05
N LYS A 12 23.74 -11.40 5.40
CA LYS A 12 23.32 -11.70 4.03
C LYS A 12 21.80 -11.75 3.90
N ASN A 13 21.13 -12.45 4.82
CA ASN A 13 19.67 -12.54 4.82
C ASN A 13 19.01 -11.19 5.05
N TRP A 14 19.56 -10.37 5.96
CA TRP A 14 19.10 -9.01 6.19
C TRP A 14 19.26 -8.12 4.96
N ASN A 15 20.44 -8.16 4.31
CA ASN A 15 20.72 -7.36 3.13
C ASN A 15 19.81 -7.74 1.95
N ASN A 16 19.60 -9.03 1.73
CA ASN A 16 18.66 -9.52 0.72
C ASN A 16 17.24 -9.04 1.02
N PHE A 17 16.79 -9.21 2.26
CA PHE A 17 15.48 -8.75 2.70
C PHE A 17 15.28 -7.24 2.48
N ALA A 18 16.24 -6.42 2.93
CA ALA A 18 16.20 -4.98 2.78
C ALA A 18 16.17 -4.55 1.31
N THR A 19 16.93 -5.24 0.46
CA THR A 19 17.00 -4.97 -0.99
C THR A 19 15.67 -5.26 -1.66
N THR A 20 15.04 -6.41 -1.37
CA THR A 20 13.70 -6.73 -1.89
C THR A 20 12.66 -5.72 -1.44
N ARG A 21 12.66 -5.31 -0.16
CA ARG A 21 11.69 -4.34 0.37
C ARG A 21 11.81 -2.96 -0.27
N LYS A 22 13.03 -2.56 -0.63
CA LYS A 22 13.28 -1.31 -1.36
C LYS A 22 12.68 -1.30 -2.78
N GLN A 23 12.31 -2.46 -3.31
CA GLN A 23 11.69 -2.63 -4.62
C GLN A 23 10.16 -2.74 -4.56
N ASP A 24 9.55 -2.78 -3.37
CA ASP A 24 8.09 -2.94 -3.21
C ASP A 24 7.32 -1.85 -4.00
N SER A 25 7.84 -0.61 -4.05
CA SER A 25 7.26 0.50 -4.82
C SER A 25 7.22 0.24 -6.33
N GLU A 26 8.29 -0.33 -6.89
CA GLU A 26 8.36 -0.69 -8.31
C GLU A 26 7.50 -1.91 -8.60
N MET A 27 7.47 -2.88 -7.67
CA MET A 27 6.59 -4.02 -7.75
C MET A 27 5.11 -3.61 -7.78
N CYS A 28 4.69 -2.60 -7.00
CA CYS A 28 3.35 -2.03 -7.08
C CYS A 28 3.03 -1.52 -8.48
N ARG A 29 3.92 -0.70 -9.06
CA ARG A 29 3.72 -0.13 -10.41
C ARG A 29 3.66 -1.20 -11.47
N LYS A 30 4.57 -2.19 -11.42
CA LYS A 30 4.60 -3.31 -12.35
C LYS A 30 3.31 -4.11 -12.30
N ILE A 31 2.87 -4.53 -11.11
CA ILE A 31 1.64 -5.31 -10.97
C ILE A 31 0.43 -4.47 -11.41
N ALA A 32 0.30 -3.24 -10.93
CA ALA A 32 -0.83 -2.37 -11.28
C ALA A 32 -0.94 -2.11 -12.79
N GLY A 33 0.19 -2.00 -13.50
CA GLY A 33 0.22 -1.89 -14.96
C GLY A 33 -0.04 -3.21 -15.70
N GLN A 34 0.07 -4.37 -15.05
CA GLN A 34 -0.27 -5.68 -15.65
C GLN A 34 -1.77 -5.99 -15.53
N ILE A 35 -2.39 -5.62 -14.41
CA ILE A 35 -3.79 -5.97 -14.08
C ILE A 35 -4.77 -4.80 -14.25
N GLY A 36 -4.34 -3.79 -14.97
CA GLY A 36 -5.05 -2.54 -15.14
C GLY A 36 -4.35 -1.65 -16.15
N ARG A 37 -4.79 -0.40 -16.19
CA ARG A 37 -4.23 0.62 -17.08
C ARG A 37 -3.81 1.85 -16.30
N LYS A 38 -2.87 2.60 -16.86
CA LYS A 38 -2.53 3.94 -16.35
C LYS A 38 -3.72 4.89 -16.57
N ILE A 39 -3.91 5.80 -15.63
CA ILE A 39 -4.79 6.96 -15.81
C ILE A 39 -3.97 8.02 -16.56
N THR A 40 -4.55 8.59 -17.61
CA THR A 40 -3.83 9.49 -18.53
C THR A 40 -4.02 10.97 -18.21
N ASP A 41 -5.12 11.32 -17.56
CA ASP A 41 -5.48 12.70 -17.24
C ASP A 41 -6.47 12.76 -16.08
N TYR A 42 -6.70 13.96 -15.54
CA TYR A 42 -7.59 14.14 -14.39
C TYR A 42 -9.06 13.82 -14.70
N ALA A 43 -9.52 14.03 -15.95
CA ALA A 43 -10.88 13.69 -16.34
C ALA A 43 -11.09 12.17 -16.33
N ASP A 44 -10.10 11.39 -16.75
CA ASP A 44 -10.07 9.94 -16.66
C ASP A 44 -10.05 9.43 -15.21
N PHE A 45 -9.32 10.13 -14.33
CA PHE A 45 -9.38 9.90 -12.89
C PHE A 45 -10.80 10.09 -12.35
N GLN A 46 -11.43 11.23 -12.65
CA GLN A 46 -12.80 11.52 -12.19
C GLN A 46 -13.81 10.50 -12.71
N ARG A 47 -13.76 10.15 -14.00
CA ARG A 47 -14.62 9.09 -14.57
C ARG A 47 -14.44 7.77 -13.83
N SER A 48 -13.20 7.37 -13.56
CA SER A 48 -12.90 6.14 -12.82
C SER A 48 -13.42 6.20 -11.37
N LEU A 49 -13.26 7.35 -10.71
CA LEU A 49 -13.72 7.59 -9.34
C LEU A 49 -15.25 7.49 -9.23
N TYR A 50 -15.98 8.19 -10.09
CA TYR A 50 -17.45 8.19 -10.11
C TYR A 50 -18.04 6.85 -10.56
N ALA A 51 -17.34 6.12 -11.43
CA ALA A 51 -17.69 4.75 -11.79
C ALA A 51 -17.37 3.72 -10.68
N ASN A 52 -16.92 4.18 -9.50
CA ASN A 52 -16.54 3.34 -8.37
C ASN A 52 -15.47 2.28 -8.71
N LYS A 53 -14.61 2.56 -9.70
CA LYS A 53 -13.49 1.68 -10.04
C LYS A 53 -12.47 1.65 -8.90
N VAL A 54 -11.63 0.62 -8.90
CA VAL A 54 -10.50 0.53 -7.96
C VAL A 54 -9.31 1.23 -8.58
N ILE A 55 -8.95 2.37 -8.01
CA ILE A 55 -7.80 3.18 -8.42
C ILE A 55 -6.63 2.85 -7.49
N VAL A 56 -5.44 2.71 -8.06
CA VAL A 56 -4.19 2.44 -7.35
C VAL A 56 -3.29 3.67 -7.43
N GLN A 57 -2.89 4.18 -6.28
CA GLN A 57 -1.82 5.17 -6.15
C GLN A 57 -0.53 4.44 -5.73
N ALA A 58 0.43 4.30 -6.65
CA ALA A 58 1.71 3.64 -6.43
C ALA A 58 2.85 4.67 -6.34
N ASN A 59 2.82 5.49 -5.27
CA ASN A 59 3.64 6.69 -5.14
C ASN A 59 4.97 6.49 -4.38
N GLY A 60 5.41 5.26 -4.13
CA GLY A 60 6.69 5.01 -3.48
C GLY A 60 7.90 5.32 -4.38
N THR A 61 9.04 5.65 -3.77
CA THR A 61 10.31 5.84 -4.49
C THR A 61 11.14 4.54 -4.45
N GLU A 62 11.85 4.23 -5.54
CA GLU A 62 12.80 3.13 -5.56
C GLU A 62 13.97 3.41 -4.60
N HIS A 63 14.52 2.38 -3.96
CA HIS A 63 15.61 2.46 -2.98
C HIS A 63 15.29 3.20 -1.67
N CYS A 64 14.22 3.99 -1.62
CA CYS A 64 13.74 4.68 -0.43
C CYS A 64 12.23 4.43 -0.20
N PRO A 65 11.86 3.26 0.37
CA PRO A 65 10.46 2.86 0.56
C PRO A 65 9.72 3.71 1.62
N MET A 66 10.41 4.64 2.27
CA MET A 66 9.86 5.60 3.23
C MET A 66 9.40 6.92 2.58
N ILE A 67 9.77 7.16 1.31
CA ILE A 67 9.37 8.34 0.56
C ILE A 67 8.17 8.02 -0.32
N GLY A 68 7.18 8.91 -0.25
CA GLY A 68 5.89 8.76 -0.93
C GLY A 68 4.92 7.88 -0.16
N HIS A 69 3.67 7.89 -0.59
CA HIS A 69 2.59 7.16 0.08
C HIS A 69 1.73 6.43 -0.94
N SER A 70 1.70 5.11 -0.87
CA SER A 70 0.84 4.31 -1.74
C SER A 70 -0.49 3.99 -1.07
N ALA A 71 -1.56 3.99 -1.86
CA ALA A 71 -2.92 3.80 -1.39
C ALA A 71 -3.80 3.22 -2.51
N PHE A 72 -5.00 2.76 -2.14
CA PHE A 72 -6.08 2.55 -3.09
C PHE A 72 -7.15 3.61 -2.89
N ILE A 73 -7.94 3.84 -3.94
CA ILE A 73 -9.25 4.47 -3.85
C ILE A 73 -10.26 3.46 -4.37
N ALA A 74 -11.20 3.08 -3.53
CA ALA A 74 -12.27 2.15 -3.88
C ALA A 74 -13.57 2.64 -3.25
N THR A 75 -14.68 2.55 -3.98
CA THR A 75 -15.98 3.13 -3.56
C THR A 75 -15.85 4.57 -3.06
N GLN A 76 -15.06 5.38 -3.77
CA GLN A 76 -14.75 6.78 -3.46
C GLN A 76 -14.13 7.01 -2.08
N ARG A 77 -13.46 6.00 -1.53
CA ARG A 77 -12.77 6.09 -0.24
C ARG A 77 -11.31 5.70 -0.37
N TYR A 78 -10.46 6.44 0.33
CA TYR A 78 -9.07 6.06 0.51
C TYR A 78 -8.97 4.80 1.36
N VAL A 79 -8.18 3.84 0.88
CA VAL A 79 -7.76 2.64 1.59
C VAL A 79 -6.23 2.65 1.66
N SER A 80 -5.69 2.98 2.82
CA SER A 80 -4.25 3.16 3.00
C SER A 80 -3.76 2.77 4.39
N LEU A 81 -2.46 2.48 4.47
CA LEU A 81 -1.75 2.25 5.73
C LEU A 81 -1.05 3.55 6.15
N ASN A 82 -1.51 4.15 7.25
CA ASN A 82 -1.00 5.42 7.77
C ASN A 82 -0.18 5.20 9.04
N MET A 83 0.51 6.24 9.47
CA MET A 83 1.15 6.32 10.78
C MET A 83 0.68 7.57 11.49
N SER A 84 0.37 7.46 12.79
CA SER A 84 0.08 8.61 13.63
C SER A 84 0.42 8.32 15.09
N ARG A 85 0.46 9.37 15.90
CA ARG A 85 0.49 9.25 17.36
C ARG A 85 -0.87 8.77 17.84
N MET A 86 -0.90 7.98 18.92
CA MET A 86 -2.11 7.30 19.39
C MET A 86 -3.28 8.28 19.66
N GLU A 87 -2.99 9.46 20.21
CA GLU A 87 -3.98 10.50 20.51
C GLU A 87 -4.67 11.11 19.28
N TYR A 88 -4.08 10.96 18.09
CA TYR A 88 -4.64 11.46 16.83
C TYR A 88 -5.32 10.37 16.01
N ILE A 89 -5.31 9.13 16.48
CA ILE A 89 -5.99 8.02 15.81
C ILE A 89 -7.45 7.99 16.28
N SER A 90 -8.38 8.12 15.34
CA SER A 90 -9.81 8.00 15.62
C SER A 90 -10.14 6.67 16.29
N SER A 91 -11.10 6.68 17.23
CA SER A 91 -11.61 5.49 17.90
C SER A 91 -12.02 4.37 16.94
N HIS A 92 -12.52 4.73 15.75
CA HIS A 92 -12.89 3.77 14.71
C HIS A 92 -11.71 2.96 14.15
N HIS A 93 -10.48 3.48 14.23
CA HIS A 93 -9.26 2.84 13.73
C HIS A 93 -8.45 2.13 14.81
N LEU A 94 -8.81 2.25 16.09
CA LEU A 94 -8.08 1.59 17.19
C LEU A 94 -8.08 0.06 17.07
N LYS A 95 -9.12 -0.51 16.45
CA LYS A 95 -9.17 -1.95 16.16
C LYS A 95 -8.26 -2.37 14.98
N ASN A 96 -7.63 -1.42 14.30
CA ASN A 96 -6.84 -1.61 13.06
C ASN A 96 -5.38 -1.18 13.22
N LEU A 97 -4.88 -1.15 14.46
CA LEU A 97 -3.51 -0.76 14.75
C LEU A 97 -2.52 -1.91 14.47
N SER A 98 -1.28 -1.56 14.16
CA SER A 98 -0.17 -2.50 14.23
C SER A 98 0.03 -2.98 15.67
N LYS A 99 0.53 -4.21 15.79
CA LYS A 99 0.83 -4.82 17.09
C LYS A 99 1.88 -4.04 17.87
N TYR A 100 2.96 -3.65 17.20
CA TYR A 100 4.07 -2.90 17.80
C TYR A 100 4.12 -1.45 17.33
N GLU A 101 4.68 -0.61 18.19
CA GLU A 101 4.99 0.80 17.95
C GLU A 101 6.32 0.95 17.23
N THR A 102 6.46 2.05 16.49
CA THR A 102 7.73 2.54 15.98
C THR A 102 7.97 3.96 16.52
N ALA A 103 9.17 4.49 16.33
CA ALA A 103 9.51 5.84 16.75
C ALA A 103 9.94 6.67 15.54
N LYS A 104 9.40 7.88 15.42
CA LYS A 104 9.88 8.89 14.47
C LYS A 104 10.40 10.07 15.27
N ASN A 105 11.70 10.36 15.17
CA ASN A 105 12.37 11.41 15.95
C ASN A 105 12.13 11.28 17.46
N GLY A 106 12.17 10.05 17.98
CA GLY A 106 11.91 9.75 19.41
C GLY A 106 10.43 9.76 19.81
N ILE A 107 9.51 10.12 18.92
CA ILE A 107 8.07 10.16 19.21
C ILE A 107 7.43 8.80 18.87
N PRO A 108 6.77 8.13 19.83
CA PRO A 108 6.05 6.89 19.58
C PRO A 108 4.89 7.09 18.61
N ILE A 109 4.81 6.24 17.60
CA ILE A 109 3.74 6.22 16.60
C ILE A 109 3.30 4.79 16.31
N ARG A 110 2.02 4.63 15.97
CA ARG A 110 1.47 3.37 15.47
C ARG A 110 1.03 3.51 14.03
N SER A 111 1.16 2.42 13.30
CA SER A 111 0.53 2.32 11.99
C SER A 111 -0.87 1.75 12.09
N PHE A 112 -1.73 2.15 11.16
CA PHE A 112 -3.12 1.68 11.12
C PHE A 112 -3.67 1.71 9.70
N ILE A 113 -4.58 0.78 9.42
CA ILE A 113 -5.29 0.76 8.14
C ILE A 113 -6.52 1.67 8.23
N GLN A 114 -6.56 2.67 7.36
CA GLN A 114 -7.67 3.59 7.15
C GLN A 114 -8.38 3.21 5.86
N TYR A 115 -9.71 3.07 5.89
CA TYR A 115 -10.51 2.67 4.72
C TYR A 115 -11.90 3.32 4.66
N ASN A 116 -12.11 4.37 5.45
CA ASN A 116 -13.41 5.05 5.63
C ASN A 116 -13.32 6.56 5.38
N VAL A 117 -12.26 7.04 4.72
CA VAL A 117 -12.12 8.45 4.37
C VAL A 117 -12.61 8.68 2.96
N THR A 118 -13.70 9.40 2.81
CA THR A 118 -14.22 9.83 1.52
C THR A 118 -13.24 10.74 0.82
N VAL A 119 -13.03 10.53 -0.47
CA VAL A 119 -12.28 11.44 -1.32
C VAL A 119 -13.04 12.77 -1.39
N LYS A 120 -12.39 13.85 -0.97
CA LYS A 120 -12.92 15.21 -1.11
C LYS A 120 -12.29 15.85 -2.34
N GLU A 121 -13.10 16.17 -3.33
CA GLU A 121 -12.63 16.86 -4.52
C GLU A 121 -12.45 18.36 -4.21
N ASP A 122 -11.20 18.77 -4.08
CA ASP A 122 -10.79 20.15 -3.92
C ASP A 122 -9.58 20.45 -4.83
N THR A 123 -9.13 21.71 -4.83
CA THR A 123 -8.00 22.16 -5.64
C THR A 123 -6.69 21.49 -5.24
N GLU A 124 -6.52 21.11 -3.97
CA GLU A 124 -5.35 20.40 -3.47
C GLU A 124 -5.30 18.96 -4.02
N LEU A 125 -6.43 18.25 -3.98
CA LEU A 125 -6.57 16.92 -4.57
C LEU A 125 -6.27 16.97 -6.07
N HIS A 126 -6.84 17.94 -6.80
CA HIS A 126 -6.61 18.07 -8.23
C HIS A 126 -5.12 18.23 -8.54
N GLY A 127 -4.43 19.18 -7.90
CA GLY A 127 -2.99 19.38 -8.11
C GLY A 127 -2.17 18.13 -7.78
N LYS A 128 -2.49 17.45 -6.67
CA LYS A 128 -1.82 16.21 -6.25
C LYS A 128 -2.02 15.08 -7.24
N ILE A 129 -3.26 14.83 -7.67
CA ILE A 129 -3.57 13.73 -8.59
C ILE A 129 -2.99 14.00 -9.97
N SER A 130 -3.11 15.23 -10.49
CA SER A 130 -2.51 15.61 -11.76
C SER A 130 -1.00 15.39 -11.75
N HIS A 131 -0.30 15.83 -10.70
CA HIS A 131 1.13 15.53 -10.55
C HIS A 131 1.42 14.02 -10.59
N LEU A 132 0.64 13.21 -9.87
CA LEU A 132 0.83 11.76 -9.82
C LEU A 132 0.52 11.08 -11.16
N ILE A 133 -0.40 11.62 -11.93
CA ILE A 133 -0.69 11.18 -13.31
C ILE A 133 0.51 11.49 -14.20
N ASP A 134 1.04 12.71 -14.16
CA ASP A 134 2.17 13.15 -14.97
C ASP A 134 3.42 12.28 -14.75
N VAL A 135 3.68 11.89 -13.50
CA VAL A 135 4.78 10.97 -13.17
C VAL A 135 4.43 9.48 -13.29
N GLY A 136 3.24 9.15 -13.81
CA GLY A 136 2.81 7.78 -14.14
C GLY A 136 2.57 6.87 -12.93
N ARG A 137 2.05 7.42 -11.82
CA ARG A 137 1.87 6.73 -10.53
C ARG A 137 0.43 6.39 -10.18
N ILE A 138 -0.52 6.68 -11.07
CA ILE A 138 -1.95 6.38 -10.89
C ILE A 138 -2.41 5.35 -11.94
N PHE A 139 -3.09 4.31 -11.46
CA PHE A 139 -3.61 3.22 -12.27
C PHE A 139 -5.07 2.96 -11.89
N VAL A 140 -5.83 2.36 -12.81
CA VAL A 140 -7.16 1.80 -12.53
C VAL A 140 -7.13 0.32 -12.87
N LEU A 141 -7.65 -0.52 -11.96
CA LEU A 141 -7.71 -1.97 -12.16
C LEU A 141 -8.79 -2.35 -13.15
N ASP A 142 -8.51 -3.35 -13.98
CA ASP A 142 -9.52 -3.93 -14.88
C ASP A 142 -10.53 -4.76 -14.09
N GLU A 143 -11.76 -4.91 -14.63
CA GLU A 143 -12.89 -5.50 -13.91
C GLU A 143 -12.65 -6.90 -13.33
N PRO A 144 -12.03 -7.86 -14.04
CA PRO A 144 -11.78 -9.19 -13.49
C PRO A 144 -10.96 -9.15 -12.19
N TYR A 145 -10.03 -8.22 -12.09
CA TYR A 145 -9.16 -8.03 -10.92
C TYR A 145 -9.83 -7.15 -9.85
N ALA A 146 -10.51 -6.08 -10.25
CA ALA A 146 -11.24 -5.20 -9.34
C ALA A 146 -12.30 -5.95 -8.52
N ASN A 147 -12.94 -6.97 -9.10
CA ASN A 147 -13.93 -7.83 -8.42
C ASN A 147 -13.35 -8.57 -7.20
N ASN A 148 -12.05 -8.87 -7.21
CA ASN A 148 -11.36 -9.55 -6.10
C ASN A 148 -10.74 -8.60 -5.07
N PHE A 149 -10.82 -7.28 -5.29
CA PHE A 149 -10.14 -6.27 -4.46
C PHE A 149 -10.53 -6.36 -2.98
N TRP A 150 -11.82 -6.33 -2.65
CA TRP A 150 -12.26 -6.30 -1.24
C TRP A 150 -11.90 -7.59 -0.50
N MET A 151 -11.91 -8.73 -1.18
CA MET A 151 -11.45 -10.01 -0.62
C MET A 151 -9.94 -9.99 -0.36
N ALA A 152 -9.14 -9.56 -1.35
CA ALA A 152 -7.70 -9.40 -1.21
C ALA A 152 -7.32 -8.43 -0.07
N PHE A 153 -8.01 -7.28 0.00
CA PHE A 153 -7.86 -6.30 1.06
C PHE A 153 -8.16 -6.89 2.43
N ARG A 154 -9.28 -7.61 2.59
CA ARG A 154 -9.67 -8.24 3.86
C ARG A 154 -8.62 -9.25 4.34
N LEU A 155 -8.06 -10.05 3.42
CA LEU A 155 -7.01 -11.02 3.74
C LEU A 155 -5.71 -10.32 4.18
N GLU A 156 -5.30 -9.23 3.53
CA GLU A 156 -4.13 -8.46 3.99
C GLU A 156 -4.40 -7.74 5.30
N PHE A 157 -5.61 -7.21 5.50
CA PHE A 157 -6.01 -6.56 6.74
C PHE A 157 -5.94 -7.50 7.94
N ILE A 158 -6.41 -8.74 7.80
CA ILE A 158 -6.28 -9.77 8.85
C ILE A 158 -4.80 -10.05 9.11
N ARG A 159 -4.01 -10.27 8.05
CA ARG A 159 -2.57 -10.54 8.18
C ARG A 159 -1.84 -9.40 8.89
N PHE A 160 -2.13 -8.15 8.54
CA PHE A 160 -1.53 -6.96 9.14
C PHE A 160 -1.67 -6.95 10.67
N LYS A 161 -2.87 -7.26 11.18
CA LYS A 161 -3.13 -7.27 12.64
C LYS A 161 -2.33 -8.32 13.40
N HIS A 162 -2.04 -9.44 12.77
CA HIS A 162 -1.36 -10.57 13.41
C HIS A 162 0.16 -10.55 13.25
N ARG A 163 0.71 -9.69 12.38
CA ARG A 163 2.14 -9.69 12.13
C ARG A 163 2.94 -9.06 13.27
N PRO A 164 4.06 -9.70 13.68
CA PRO A 164 4.87 -9.25 14.79
C PRO A 164 5.90 -8.21 14.36
N PHE A 165 5.48 -7.12 13.69
CA PHE A 165 6.40 -6.02 13.35
C PHE A 165 5.79 -4.66 13.68
N ALA A 166 6.66 -3.65 13.72
CA ALA A 166 6.28 -2.24 13.63
C ALA A 166 6.37 -1.75 12.18
N TYR A 167 5.75 -0.60 11.87
CA TYR A 167 5.89 0.02 10.55
C TYR A 167 7.35 0.38 10.27
N GLY A 168 7.80 0.13 9.04
CA GLY A 168 9.15 0.48 8.59
C GLY A 168 9.54 -0.32 7.37
N LEU A 169 10.80 -0.74 7.32
CA LEU A 169 11.31 -1.52 6.19
C LEU A 169 10.61 -2.88 6.04
N HIS A 170 10.13 -3.46 7.15
CA HIS A 170 9.40 -4.73 7.09
C HIS A 170 8.03 -4.64 6.47
N TYR A 171 7.37 -3.50 6.68
CA TYR A 171 6.03 -3.28 6.23
C TYR A 171 5.68 -1.80 6.31
N ASN A 172 5.30 -1.24 5.18
CA ASN A 172 4.91 0.15 5.02
C ASN A 172 3.75 0.25 4.02
N CYS A 173 3.30 1.46 3.71
CA CYS A 173 2.21 1.69 2.77
C CYS A 173 2.46 1.09 1.37
N ASN A 174 3.72 1.09 0.89
CA ASN A 174 4.09 0.48 -0.39
C ASN A 174 3.98 -1.04 -0.31
N THR A 175 4.55 -1.65 0.74
CA THR A 175 4.43 -3.10 0.98
C THR A 175 2.96 -3.54 1.11
N PHE A 176 2.14 -2.76 1.79
CA PHE A 176 0.69 -3.01 1.92
C PHE A 176 0.01 -3.06 0.56
N VAL A 177 0.18 -2.03 -0.27
CA VAL A 177 -0.39 -1.99 -1.63
C VAL A 177 0.12 -3.16 -2.46
N ALA A 178 1.42 -3.45 -2.43
CA ALA A 178 2.01 -4.57 -3.17
C ALA A 178 1.39 -5.91 -2.74
N CYS A 179 1.23 -6.14 -1.44
CA CYS A 179 0.65 -7.37 -0.89
C CYS A 179 -0.83 -7.53 -1.24
N VAL A 180 -1.60 -6.43 -1.33
CA VAL A 180 -3.00 -6.47 -1.77
C VAL A 180 -3.07 -6.80 -3.26
N LEU A 181 -2.28 -6.12 -4.10
CA LEU A 181 -2.21 -6.38 -5.54
C LEU A 181 -1.81 -7.82 -5.87
N GLN A 182 -0.80 -8.37 -5.18
CA GLN A 182 -0.40 -9.76 -5.33
C GLN A 182 -1.53 -10.74 -5.00
N ARG A 183 -2.34 -10.45 -3.97
CA ARG A 183 -3.50 -11.28 -3.66
C ARG A 183 -4.60 -11.16 -4.70
N VAL A 184 -4.83 -9.97 -5.24
CA VAL A 184 -5.78 -9.79 -6.34
C VAL A 184 -5.40 -10.69 -7.51
N LEU A 185 -4.13 -10.69 -7.91
CA LEU A 185 -3.60 -11.62 -8.92
C LEU A 185 -3.87 -13.09 -8.57
N GLN A 186 -3.46 -13.52 -7.38
CA GLN A 186 -3.64 -14.91 -6.93
C GLN A 186 -5.10 -15.37 -6.94
N LEU A 187 -6.02 -14.50 -6.51
CA LEU A 187 -7.45 -14.79 -6.47
C LEU A 187 -8.10 -14.81 -7.85
N THR A 188 -7.52 -14.11 -8.83
CA THR A 188 -8.00 -14.13 -10.21
C THR A 188 -7.44 -15.33 -10.98
N GLU A 189 -6.20 -15.73 -10.71
CA GLU A 189 -5.51 -16.85 -11.38
C GLU A 189 -5.84 -18.22 -10.78
N SER A 190 -6.35 -18.28 -9.55
CA SER A 190 -6.77 -19.55 -8.94
C SER A 190 -8.09 -20.03 -9.57
N PRO A 191 -8.16 -21.27 -10.07
CA PRO A 191 -9.43 -21.83 -10.54
C PRO A 191 -10.43 -21.83 -9.38
N ARG A 192 -11.64 -21.31 -9.64
CA ARG A 192 -12.75 -21.43 -8.70
C ARG A 192 -13.05 -22.93 -8.55
N VAL A 193 -12.64 -23.51 -7.42
CA VAL A 193 -13.07 -24.85 -6.99
C VAL A 193 -14.50 -24.76 -6.51
#